data_AF-A0A4Y2J0Q6-F1
#
_entry.id   AF-A0A4Y2J0Q6-F1
#
_cell.length_a   1.000
_cell.length_b   1.000
_cell.length_c   1.000
_cell.angle_alpha   90.00
_cell.angle_beta   90.00
_cell.angle_gamma   90.00
#
_symmetry.space_group_name_H-M   'P 1'
#
loop_
_entity.id
_entity.type
_entity.pdbx_description
1 polymer ?
#
loop_
_entity_poly.entity_id
_entity_poly.type
_entity_poly.pdbx_seq_one_letter_code
_entity_poly.pdbx_strand_id
1 'polypeptide(L)'
;MEAISSIRHNIGFQWNLKVKEILMCSFSTGFGTLVEIQSSTYRLKDIKDLFFSLVLYNFPRPDILVKGNRKWSLQLTYAFAVVKERAFLVGKFKKLEFLDFLQLDRVDSEEVVEFHCMISAQSILISDFAGPQKAMEPMTTEQRHVDYEYILCSKFDEWNSKFDGEIPDFTVDYAEKLIIDKTANRILKILAMEYLMKNLSAQNVSRILKVAVDEGITVLQKQCADFLISKCTVKASLS
;
A
#
# COMPACT_ATOMS: atom_id res chain seq x y z
N MET A 1 11.19 4.14 40.78
CA MET A 1 11.69 4.52 39.44
C MET A 1 10.79 3.87 38.43
N GLU A 2 9.89 4.64 37.83
CA GLU A 2 9.03 4.16 36.74
C GLU A 2 9.80 4.31 35.42
N ALA A 3 10.27 3.20 34.86
CA ALA A 3 10.88 3.18 33.54
C ALA A 3 9.77 2.96 32.49
N ILE A 4 9.30 4.05 31.89
CA ILE A 4 8.44 4.04 30.70
C ILE A 4 9.40 3.84 29.51
N SER A 5 9.19 2.90 28.58
CA SER A 5 8.31 3.15 27.44
C SER A 5 8.32 1.93 26.55
N SER A 6 7.14 1.47 26.15
CA SER A 6 7.03 0.57 25.02
C SER A 6 7.27 1.38 23.75
N ILE A 7 8.43 1.19 23.11
CA ILE A 7 8.76 1.89 21.86
C ILE A 7 7.95 1.24 20.73
N ARG A 8 7.14 2.06 20.05
CA ARG A 8 6.45 1.69 18.82
C ARG A 8 7.24 2.22 17.63
N HIS A 9 7.49 1.35 16.67
CA HIS A 9 8.16 1.66 15.42
C HIS A 9 7.15 1.61 14.28
N ASN A 10 7.06 2.66 13.48
CA ASN A 10 6.32 2.64 12.22
C ASN A 10 7.32 2.34 11.11
N ILE A 11 7.03 1.32 10.30
CA ILE A 11 7.94 0.84 9.28
C ILE A 11 7.17 0.67 7.97
N GLY A 12 7.58 1.42 6.95
CA GLY A 12 7.10 1.29 5.59
C GLY A 12 7.83 0.16 4.87
N PHE A 13 7.11 -0.61 4.06
CA PHE A 13 7.66 -1.68 3.24
C PHE A 13 7.08 -1.66 1.84
N GLN A 14 7.91 -2.05 0.88
CA GLN A 14 7.54 -2.24 -0.51
C GLN A 14 7.93 -3.65 -0.97
N TRP A 15 7.02 -4.31 -1.67
CA TRP A 15 7.30 -5.55 -2.40
C TRP A 15 6.94 -5.40 -3.87
N ASN A 16 7.82 -5.82 -4.75
CA ASN A 16 7.59 -5.80 -6.19
C ASN A 16 7.47 -7.25 -6.66
N LEU A 17 6.30 -7.62 -7.18
CA LEU A 17 5.97 -9.00 -7.54
C LEU A 17 5.31 -9.04 -8.91
N LYS A 18 5.70 -9.99 -9.76
CA LYS A 18 4.99 -10.18 -11.04
C LYS A 18 3.64 -10.84 -10.81
N VAL A 19 2.63 -10.50 -11.60
CA VAL A 19 1.29 -11.11 -11.48
C VAL A 19 1.36 -12.64 -11.59
N LYS A 20 2.14 -13.19 -12.53
CA LYS A 20 2.35 -14.65 -12.64
C LYS A 20 2.93 -15.28 -11.38
N GLU A 21 3.81 -14.57 -10.66
CA GLU A 21 4.44 -15.07 -9.44
C GLU A 21 3.42 -15.20 -8.31
N ILE A 22 2.50 -14.23 -8.24
CA ILE A 22 1.40 -14.22 -7.29
C ILE A 22 0.40 -15.34 -7.65
N LEU A 23 0.01 -15.46 -8.92
CA LEU A 23 -0.96 -16.45 -9.37
C LEU A 23 -0.42 -17.88 -9.34
N MET A 24 0.86 -18.13 -9.63
CA MET A 24 1.44 -19.49 -9.58
C MET A 24 1.47 -20.07 -8.16
N CYS A 25 1.75 -19.24 -7.16
CA CYS A 25 1.71 -19.65 -5.74
C CYS A 25 0.28 -19.94 -5.26
N SER A 26 -0.71 -19.56 -6.07
CA SER A 26 -2.12 -19.58 -5.73
C SER A 26 -2.78 -20.96 -5.99
N PHE A 27 -2.17 -21.79 -6.85
CA PHE A 27 -2.72 -23.08 -7.26
C PHE A 27 -2.22 -24.28 -6.44
N SER A 28 -1.29 -24.11 -5.51
CA SER A 28 -0.60 -25.21 -4.84
C SER A 28 -1.20 -25.68 -3.50
N THR A 29 -2.09 -24.91 -2.87
CA THR A 29 -2.43 -25.13 -1.44
C THR A 29 -3.80 -25.74 -1.13
N GLY A 30 -4.68 -26.01 -2.11
CA GLY A 30 -5.89 -26.84 -1.95
C GLY A 30 -6.99 -26.33 -1.00
N PHE A 31 -6.68 -25.37 -0.12
CA PHE A 31 -7.57 -24.66 0.79
C PHE A 31 -7.18 -23.19 0.75
N GLY A 32 -8.13 -22.30 0.46
CA GLY A 32 -8.00 -20.85 0.62
C GLY A 32 -6.65 -20.31 0.14
N THR A 33 -6.56 -20.05 -1.16
CA THR A 33 -5.36 -19.60 -1.85
C THR A 33 -4.51 -18.59 -1.06
N LEU A 34 -3.39 -19.04 -0.50
CA LEU A 34 -2.51 -18.27 0.36
C LEU A 34 -1.10 -18.26 -0.23
N VAL A 35 -0.59 -17.07 -0.50
CA VAL A 35 0.77 -16.81 -0.98
C VAL A 35 1.51 -16.11 0.13
N GLU A 36 2.42 -16.83 0.80
CA GLU A 36 3.27 -16.26 1.85
C GLU A 36 4.61 -15.86 1.25
N ILE A 37 4.95 -14.58 1.40
CA ILE A 37 6.17 -13.96 0.91
C ILE A 37 6.90 -13.41 2.12
N GLN A 38 7.92 -14.13 2.54
CA GLN A 38 8.72 -13.75 3.69
C GLN A 38 9.66 -12.60 3.31
N SER A 39 9.67 -11.53 4.09
CA SER A 39 10.72 -10.52 3.97
C SER A 39 12.02 -11.04 4.62
N SER A 40 13.16 -10.71 4.03
CA SER A 40 14.46 -11.16 4.52
C SER A 40 14.81 -10.50 5.87
N THR A 41 15.76 -11.09 6.60
CA THR A 41 16.21 -10.63 7.92
C THR A 41 16.63 -9.15 7.92
N TYR A 42 15.84 -8.26 8.53
CA TYR A 42 16.26 -6.86 8.69
C TYR A 42 17.01 -6.67 10.00
N ARG A 43 18.30 -6.33 9.88
CA ARG A 43 19.04 -5.66 10.94
C ARG A 43 18.84 -4.17 10.79
N LEU A 44 17.68 -3.70 11.24
CA LEU A 44 17.53 -2.32 11.65
C LEU A 44 18.66 -1.99 12.63
N LYS A 45 19.37 -0.87 12.45
CA LYS A 45 20.55 -0.50 13.26
C LYS A 45 20.33 -0.70 14.76
N ASP A 46 19.09 -0.53 15.22
CA ASP A 46 18.68 -0.64 16.62
C ASP A 46 17.65 -1.75 16.91
N ILE A 47 17.18 -2.49 15.89
CA ILE A 47 16.22 -3.59 16.06
C ILE A 47 16.82 -4.88 15.52
N LYS A 48 17.26 -5.74 16.45
CA LYS A 48 17.70 -7.10 16.16
C LYS A 48 16.48 -8.03 16.14
N ASP A 49 16.53 -9.04 15.28
CA ASP A 49 15.51 -10.09 15.17
C ASP A 49 14.10 -9.59 14.85
N LEU A 50 13.91 -8.58 14.00
CA LEU A 50 12.58 -8.28 13.45
C LEU A 50 12.41 -8.96 12.09
N PHE A 51 11.44 -9.87 12.02
CA PHE A 51 11.06 -10.57 10.80
C PHE A 51 9.59 -10.37 10.56
N PHE A 52 9.19 -10.22 9.30
CA PHE A 52 7.80 -10.29 8.94
C PHE A 52 7.58 -10.94 7.58
N SER A 53 6.43 -11.56 7.40
CA SER A 53 6.00 -12.11 6.12
C SER A 53 4.78 -11.35 5.63
N LEU A 54 4.80 -10.94 4.36
CA LEU A 54 3.62 -10.52 3.62
C LEU A 54 2.84 -11.77 3.24
N VAL A 55 1.59 -11.86 3.66
CA VAL A 55 0.71 -12.96 3.31
C VAL A 55 -0.42 -12.41 2.45
N LEU A 56 -0.42 -12.80 1.19
CA LEU A 56 -1.49 -12.51 0.24
C LEU A 56 -2.50 -13.65 0.24
N TYR A 57 -3.78 -13.33 0.36
CA TYR A 57 -4.86 -14.32 0.37
C TYR A 57 -6.12 -13.76 -0.30
N ASN A 58 -7.17 -14.57 -0.47
CA ASN A 58 -8.45 -14.16 -1.07
C ASN A 58 -8.39 -13.74 -2.56
N PHE A 59 -7.80 -14.58 -3.41
CA PHE A 59 -7.76 -14.31 -4.85
C PHE A 59 -9.15 -14.42 -5.52
N PRO A 60 -9.43 -13.61 -6.57
CA PRO A 60 -8.52 -12.70 -7.29
C PRO A 60 -8.40 -11.28 -6.71
N ARG A 61 -9.02 -11.01 -5.54
CA ARG A 61 -8.98 -9.71 -4.86
C ARG A 61 -8.09 -9.80 -3.61
N PRO A 62 -6.76 -9.66 -3.78
CA PRO A 62 -5.83 -9.95 -2.72
C PRO A 62 -6.12 -9.13 -1.46
N ASP A 63 -6.02 -9.79 -0.32
CA ASP A 63 -5.98 -9.19 1.00
C ASP A 63 -4.58 -9.45 1.60
N ILE A 64 -4.15 -8.61 2.55
CA ILE A 64 -2.82 -8.67 3.15
C ILE A 64 -2.90 -8.94 4.64
N LEU A 65 -2.09 -9.88 5.09
CA LEU A 65 -1.73 -10.05 6.48
C LEU A 65 -0.23 -9.91 6.65
N VAL A 66 0.16 -9.48 7.85
CA VAL A 66 1.56 -9.42 8.27
C VAL A 66 1.73 -10.41 9.41
N LYS A 67 2.67 -11.34 9.25
CA LYS A 67 3.11 -12.22 10.35
C LYS A 67 4.45 -11.72 10.87
N GLY A 68 4.69 -11.80 12.18
CA GLY A 68 5.95 -11.45 12.82
C GLY A 68 6.52 -12.58 13.66
N ASN A 69 7.72 -12.38 14.23
CA ASN A 69 8.20 -13.31 15.26
C ASN A 69 7.58 -13.02 16.64
N ARG A 70 7.72 -13.94 17.59
CA ARG A 70 7.09 -13.85 18.93
C ARG A 70 7.54 -12.66 19.78
N LYS A 71 8.66 -12.00 19.46
CA LYS A 71 9.18 -10.86 20.25
C LYS A 71 8.51 -9.54 19.85
N TRP A 72 7.71 -9.53 18.78
CA TRP A 72 7.11 -8.33 18.22
C TRP A 72 5.61 -8.50 18.02
N SER A 73 4.86 -7.50 18.48
CA SER A 73 3.47 -7.29 18.08
C SER A 73 3.50 -6.44 16.81
N LEU A 74 2.99 -7.00 15.71
CA LEU A 74 2.90 -6.30 14.43
C LEU A 74 1.45 -5.99 14.14
N GLN A 75 1.19 -4.73 13.80
CA GLN A 75 -0.11 -4.27 13.34
C GLN A 75 0.07 -3.64 11.97
N LEU A 76 -0.65 -4.18 10.97
CA LEU A 76 -0.76 -3.54 9.67
C LEU A 76 -1.62 -2.29 9.81
N THR A 77 -1.03 -1.11 9.58
CA THR A 77 -1.72 0.18 9.64
C THR A 77 -2.51 0.41 8.36
N TYR A 78 -1.88 0.15 7.22
CA TYR A 78 -2.53 0.16 5.91
C TYR A 78 -1.71 -0.63 4.88
N ALA A 79 -2.35 -1.01 3.79
CA ALA A 79 -1.70 -1.52 2.59
C ALA A 79 -2.45 -1.11 1.31
N PHE A 80 -1.70 -0.95 0.23
CA PHE A 80 -2.21 -0.77 -1.12
C PHE A 80 -1.23 -1.35 -2.14
N ALA A 81 -1.69 -1.53 -3.37
CA ALA A 81 -0.86 -1.92 -4.49
C ALA A 81 -0.82 -0.82 -5.54
N VAL A 82 0.30 -0.68 -6.23
CA VAL A 82 0.45 0.14 -7.42
C VAL A 82 0.74 -0.78 -8.59
N VAL A 83 -0.01 -0.61 -9.67
CA VAL A 83 0.24 -1.28 -10.95
C VAL A 83 0.28 -0.20 -12.01
N LYS A 84 1.44 -0.06 -12.69
CA LYS A 84 1.74 1.06 -13.59
C LYS A 84 1.63 2.41 -12.86
N GLU A 85 0.55 3.12 -13.09
CA GLU A 85 0.28 4.47 -12.56
C GLU A 85 -1.05 4.52 -11.78
N ARG A 86 -1.60 3.37 -11.42
CA ARG A 86 -2.87 3.26 -10.69
C ARG A 86 -2.63 2.63 -9.33
N ALA A 87 -3.29 3.13 -8.30
CA ALA A 87 -3.27 2.54 -6.97
C ALA A 87 -4.58 1.80 -6.68
N PHE A 88 -4.46 0.70 -5.94
CA PHE A 88 -5.55 -0.21 -5.65
C PHE A 88 -5.54 -0.61 -4.18
N LEU A 89 -6.74 -0.75 -3.62
CA LEU A 89 -6.94 -1.24 -2.27
C LEU A 89 -6.60 -2.73 -2.20
N VAL A 90 -5.81 -3.10 -1.20
CA VAL A 90 -5.46 -4.49 -0.88
C VAL A 90 -5.75 -4.69 0.62
N GLY A 91 -6.92 -5.24 0.93
CA GLY A 91 -7.48 -5.29 2.29
C GLY A 91 -8.51 -4.20 2.56
N LYS A 92 -8.73 -3.84 3.84
CA LYS A 92 -9.73 -2.85 4.25
C LYS A 92 -9.14 -1.81 5.18
N PHE A 93 -8.90 -0.61 4.66
CA PHE A 93 -8.34 0.51 5.42
C PHE A 93 -9.14 1.79 5.16
N LYS A 94 -9.67 2.39 6.23
CA LYS A 94 -10.50 3.61 6.13
C LYS A 94 -9.79 4.75 5.39
N LYS A 95 -8.48 4.94 5.66
CA LYS A 95 -7.66 5.96 4.99
C LYS A 95 -7.54 5.77 3.47
N LEU A 96 -7.84 4.58 2.96
CA LEU A 96 -7.67 4.20 1.56
C LEU A 96 -8.99 3.77 0.91
N GLU A 97 -10.13 4.09 1.52
CA GLU A 97 -11.46 3.72 1.00
C GLU A 97 -11.79 4.36 -0.35
N PHE A 98 -11.03 5.39 -0.74
CA PHE A 98 -11.15 6.02 -2.05
C PHE A 98 -10.56 5.17 -3.18
N LEU A 99 -9.71 4.19 -2.88
CA LEU A 99 -9.10 3.29 -3.86
C LEU A 99 -10.09 2.19 -4.28
N ASP A 100 -10.03 1.80 -5.55
CA ASP A 100 -10.76 0.63 -6.04
C ASP A 100 -9.99 -0.68 -5.75
N PHE A 101 -10.69 -1.81 -5.74
CA PHE A 101 -10.06 -3.12 -5.47
C PHE A 101 -9.17 -3.59 -6.62
N LEU A 102 -8.01 -4.14 -6.28
CA LEU A 102 -7.15 -4.81 -7.25
C LEU A 102 -7.82 -6.11 -7.73
N GLN A 103 -7.91 -6.29 -9.04
CA GLN A 103 -8.41 -7.52 -9.69
C GLN A 103 -7.27 -8.12 -10.51
N LEU A 104 -6.52 -9.04 -9.89
CA LEU A 104 -5.28 -9.59 -10.47
C LEU A 104 -5.52 -10.38 -11.77
N ASP A 105 -6.71 -10.94 -11.94
CA ASP A 105 -7.15 -11.65 -13.15
C ASP A 105 -7.30 -10.75 -14.38
N ARG A 106 -7.34 -9.42 -14.18
CA ARG A 106 -7.42 -8.41 -15.24
C ARG A 106 -6.09 -7.74 -15.55
N VAL A 107 -5.05 -8.08 -14.82
CA VAL A 107 -3.71 -7.53 -15.01
C VAL A 107 -2.89 -8.53 -15.82
N ASP A 108 -2.10 -8.02 -16.77
CA ASP A 108 -1.21 -8.88 -17.55
C ASP A 108 -0.21 -9.61 -16.63
N SER A 109 0.04 -10.87 -16.96
CA SER A 109 0.80 -11.78 -16.09
C SER A 109 2.27 -11.38 -15.88
N GLU A 110 2.86 -10.60 -16.79
CA GLU A 110 4.24 -10.09 -16.66
C GLU A 110 4.33 -8.76 -15.92
N GLU A 111 3.20 -8.10 -15.66
CA GLU A 111 3.17 -6.80 -14.97
C GLU A 111 3.64 -6.95 -13.52
N VAL A 112 4.34 -5.91 -13.06
CA VAL A 112 4.80 -5.80 -11.67
C VAL A 112 3.74 -5.09 -10.84
N VAL A 113 3.40 -5.70 -9.71
CA VAL A 113 2.56 -5.15 -8.67
C VAL A 113 3.47 -4.69 -7.53
N GLU A 114 3.50 -3.38 -7.28
CA GLU A 114 4.24 -2.75 -6.17
C GLU A 114 3.30 -2.70 -4.94
N PHE A 115 3.46 -3.60 -3.97
CA PHE A 115 2.69 -3.57 -2.72
C PHE A 115 3.37 -2.66 -1.71
N HIS A 116 2.67 -1.63 -1.23
CA HIS A 116 3.13 -0.73 -0.19
C HIS A 116 2.36 -0.99 1.11
N CYS A 117 3.08 -1.24 2.19
CA CYS A 117 2.50 -1.48 3.52
C CYS A 117 3.13 -0.56 4.56
N MET A 118 2.33 -0.13 5.54
CA MET A 118 2.82 0.51 6.75
C MET A 118 2.50 -0.38 7.95
N ILE A 119 3.51 -0.72 8.74
CA ILE A 119 3.39 -1.61 9.89
C ILE A 119 3.80 -0.87 11.15
N SER A 120 2.97 -0.93 12.18
CA SER A 120 3.32 -0.56 13.54
C SER A 120 3.87 -1.80 14.26
N ALA A 121 5.16 -1.80 14.58
CA ALA A 121 5.84 -2.83 15.35
C ALA A 121 6.08 -2.37 16.79
N GLN A 122 5.70 -3.20 17.76
CA GLN A 122 5.90 -2.94 19.18
C GLN A 122 6.55 -4.15 19.83
N SER A 123 7.62 -3.94 20.59
CA SER A 123 8.27 -5.04 21.29
C SER A 123 7.35 -5.58 22.38
N ILE A 124 7.17 -6.91 22.40
CA ILE A 124 6.46 -7.60 23.47
C ILE A 124 7.50 -7.91 24.54
N LEU A 125 7.34 -7.34 25.73
CA LEU A 125 8.08 -7.78 26.92
C LEU A 125 7.56 -9.18 27.27
N ILE A 126 8.25 -10.21 26.79
CA ILE A 126 7.99 -11.59 27.24
C ILE A 126 8.58 -11.68 28.64
N SER A 127 7.75 -11.80 29.68
CA SER A 127 8.25 -12.09 31.03
C SER A 127 8.96 -13.44 31.00
N ASP A 128 10.14 -13.53 31.62
CA ASP A 128 11.00 -14.74 31.68
C ASP A 128 10.34 -16.00 32.28
N PHE A 129 9.06 -15.94 32.66
CA PHE A 129 8.26 -17.04 33.19
C PHE A 129 7.47 -17.84 32.13
N ALA A 130 7.47 -17.42 30.86
CA ALA A 130 6.87 -18.22 29.79
C ALA A 130 7.90 -19.24 29.29
N GLY A 131 7.73 -20.51 29.69
CA GLY A 131 8.61 -21.62 29.32
C GLY A 131 8.84 -21.76 27.80
N PRO A 132 9.82 -22.59 27.38
CA PRO A 132 10.32 -22.65 26.01
C PRO A 132 9.22 -23.12 25.05
N GLN A 133 8.50 -22.17 24.45
CA GLN A 133 7.66 -22.49 23.31
C GLN A 133 8.58 -22.66 22.10
N LYS A 134 8.51 -23.82 21.46
CA LYS A 134 9.30 -24.18 20.26
C LYS A 134 9.36 -23.02 19.27
N ALA A 135 10.58 -22.65 18.86
CA ALA A 135 10.78 -21.80 17.70
C ALA A 135 10.03 -22.43 16.53
N MET A 136 9.26 -21.63 15.79
CA MET A 136 8.69 -22.12 14.54
C MET A 136 9.88 -22.33 13.61
N GLU A 137 10.19 -23.59 13.29
CA GLU A 137 11.22 -23.89 12.31
C GLU A 137 10.82 -23.23 10.98
N PRO A 138 11.78 -22.62 10.25
CA PRO A 138 11.51 -22.05 8.94
C PRO A 138 10.99 -23.17 8.05
N MET A 139 9.71 -23.10 7.67
CA MET A 139 9.14 -24.02 6.69
C MET A 139 9.96 -23.93 5.41
N THR A 140 10.50 -25.07 5.00
CA THR A 140 11.26 -25.28 3.77
C THR A 140 10.32 -25.22 2.57
N THR A 141 9.84 -24.03 2.21
CA THR A 141 9.31 -23.73 0.89
C THR A 141 10.30 -22.78 0.23
N GLU A 142 10.75 -23.12 -0.98
CA GLU A 142 11.75 -22.39 -1.76
C GLU A 142 11.52 -20.87 -1.65
N GLN A 143 12.41 -20.23 -0.90
CA GLN A 143 12.29 -18.85 -0.49
C GLN A 143 12.57 -17.95 -1.69
N ARG A 144 11.57 -17.21 -2.16
CA ARG A 144 11.80 -16.16 -3.15
C ARG A 144 12.50 -14.99 -2.48
N HIS A 145 13.72 -14.72 -2.91
CA HIS A 145 14.49 -13.55 -2.53
C HIS A 145 13.80 -12.31 -3.12
N VAL A 146 13.47 -11.33 -2.28
CA VAL A 146 12.97 -10.03 -2.74
C VAL A 146 13.96 -8.98 -2.26
N ASP A 147 14.55 -8.27 -3.22
CA ASP A 147 15.44 -7.15 -2.95
C ASP A 147 14.68 -6.05 -2.20
N TYR A 148 15.36 -5.46 -1.22
CA TYR A 148 14.79 -4.54 -0.25
C TYR A 148 14.91 -3.07 -0.68
N GLU A 149 13.84 -2.30 -0.53
CA GLU A 149 13.90 -0.83 -0.53
C GLU A 149 13.31 -0.23 0.77
N TYR A 150 14.23 0.01 1.71
CA TYR A 150 14.32 1.14 2.66
C TYR A 150 13.55 1.13 4.01
N ILE A 151 14.26 1.60 5.06
CA ILE A 151 13.83 1.86 6.44
C ILE A 151 14.00 3.37 6.64
N LEU A 152 12.94 4.08 7.01
CA LEU A 152 13.06 5.39 7.65
C LEU A 152 13.17 5.17 9.15
N CYS A 153 14.41 5.07 9.63
CA CYS A 153 14.67 5.37 11.03
C CYS A 153 14.42 6.87 11.16
N SER A 154 13.51 7.27 12.06
CA SER A 154 13.14 8.67 12.30
C SER A 154 14.32 9.44 12.89
N LYS A 155 15.31 9.78 12.05
CA LYS A 155 16.37 10.76 12.25
C LYS A 155 17.27 10.84 11.01
N PHE A 156 17.25 12.02 10.41
CA PHE A 156 18.22 12.60 9.46
C PHE A 156 18.15 12.22 7.97
N ASP A 157 17.66 13.21 7.22
CA ASP A 157 18.27 13.87 6.06
C ASP A 157 18.63 13.03 4.83
N GLU A 158 17.66 12.95 3.91
CA GLU A 158 17.81 13.34 2.49
C GLU A 158 16.40 13.41 1.86
N TRP A 159 15.75 14.56 2.07
CA TRP A 159 14.42 14.87 1.53
C TRP A 159 14.51 15.20 0.04
N ASN A 160 13.66 14.52 -0.76
CA ASN A 160 12.76 15.13 -1.77
C ASN A 160 12.24 14.18 -2.86
N SER A 161 12.27 12.84 -2.69
CA SER A 161 11.59 11.99 -3.67
C SER A 161 11.10 10.62 -3.21
N LYS A 162 11.46 10.15 -2.01
CA LYS A 162 11.09 8.80 -1.52
C LYS A 162 9.84 8.85 -0.64
N PHE A 163 8.94 7.88 -0.84
CA PHE A 163 7.71 7.75 -0.06
C PHE A 163 8.10 7.24 1.33
N ASP A 164 7.80 8.02 2.36
CA ASP A 164 8.11 7.70 3.75
C ASP A 164 7.12 6.71 4.38
N GLY A 165 6.05 6.36 3.65
CA GLY A 165 4.97 5.56 4.18
C GLY A 165 4.03 6.38 5.07
N GLU A 166 3.97 7.70 4.93
CA GLU A 166 2.88 8.47 5.51
C GLU A 166 1.83 8.79 4.45
N ILE A 167 0.59 8.34 4.70
CA ILE A 167 -0.56 8.75 3.89
C ILE A 167 -1.21 9.97 4.55
N PRO A 168 -1.16 11.14 3.88
CA PRO A 168 -1.81 12.34 4.37
C PRO A 168 -3.33 12.19 4.32
N ASP A 169 -4.02 12.97 5.15
CA ASP A 169 -5.47 13.10 5.04
C ASP A 169 -5.78 13.97 3.82
N PHE A 170 -6.13 13.31 2.71
CA PHE A 170 -6.35 13.99 1.44
C PHE A 170 -7.57 14.92 1.50
N THR A 171 -7.40 16.10 0.90
CA THR A 171 -8.46 16.98 0.45
C THR A 171 -8.26 17.24 -1.04
N VAL A 172 -9.31 17.71 -1.73
CA VAL A 172 -9.21 18.01 -3.17
C VAL A 172 -8.08 19.03 -3.45
N ASP A 173 -8.03 20.12 -2.68
CA ASP A 173 -7.00 21.15 -2.84
C ASP A 173 -5.58 20.62 -2.58
N TYR A 174 -5.42 19.73 -1.60
CA TYR A 174 -4.12 19.15 -1.29
C TYR A 174 -3.68 18.14 -2.35
N ALA A 175 -4.60 17.31 -2.86
CA ALA A 175 -4.33 16.37 -3.93
C ALA A 175 -3.95 17.10 -5.24
N GLU A 176 -4.62 18.21 -5.59
CA GLU A 176 -4.23 19.07 -6.71
C GLU A 176 -2.81 19.61 -6.55
N LYS A 177 -2.47 20.13 -5.36
CA LYS A 177 -1.12 20.63 -5.06
C LYS A 177 -0.06 19.54 -5.23
N LEU A 178 -0.30 18.33 -4.74
CA LEU A 178 0.63 17.21 -4.87
C LEU A 178 0.88 16.81 -6.32
N ILE A 179 -0.17 16.85 -7.17
CA ILE A 179 -0.02 16.55 -8.59
C ILE A 179 0.89 17.57 -9.29
N ILE A 180 0.64 18.86 -9.05
CA ILE A 180 1.36 19.98 -9.67
C ILE A 180 2.81 20.06 -9.17
N ASP A 181 3.06 19.71 -7.91
CA ASP A 181 4.39 19.78 -7.32
C ASP A 181 5.35 18.78 -7.97
N LYS A 182 6.33 19.27 -8.74
CA LYS A 182 7.32 18.45 -9.45
C LYS A 182 8.27 17.69 -8.52
N THR A 183 8.36 18.09 -7.25
CA THR A 183 9.18 17.44 -6.23
C THR A 183 8.41 16.41 -5.40
N ALA A 184 7.08 16.37 -5.53
CA ALA A 184 6.27 15.42 -4.78
C ALA A 184 6.57 13.98 -5.23
N ASN A 185 6.60 13.08 -4.24
CA ASN A 185 6.85 11.66 -4.43
C ASN A 185 5.82 11.02 -5.40
N ARG A 186 6.29 10.14 -6.29
CA ARG A 186 5.47 9.42 -7.29
C ARG A 186 4.27 8.70 -6.67
N ILE A 187 4.44 8.02 -5.54
CA ILE A 187 3.38 7.26 -4.87
C ILE A 187 2.30 8.19 -4.32
N LEU A 188 2.70 9.30 -3.69
CA LEU A 188 1.76 10.34 -3.24
C LEU A 188 0.99 10.96 -4.41
N LYS A 189 1.63 11.18 -5.56
CA LYS A 189 0.94 11.65 -6.77
C LYS A 189 -0.10 10.66 -7.28
N ILE A 190 0.24 9.36 -7.32
CA ILE A 190 -0.71 8.31 -7.72
C ILE A 190 -1.90 8.28 -6.75
N LEU A 191 -1.66 8.29 -5.43
CA LEU A 191 -2.72 8.32 -4.42
C LEU A 191 -3.59 9.58 -4.53
N ALA A 192 -2.97 10.75 -4.74
CA ALA A 192 -3.67 12.01 -4.96
C ALA A 192 -4.57 11.94 -6.21
N MET A 193 -4.09 11.35 -7.30
CA MET A 193 -4.85 11.16 -8.52
C MET A 193 -6.08 10.26 -8.30
N GLU A 194 -5.91 9.10 -7.64
CA GLU A 194 -7.04 8.23 -7.30
C GLU A 194 -8.06 8.95 -6.40
N TYR A 195 -7.58 9.73 -5.42
CA TYR A 195 -8.44 10.51 -4.56
C TYR A 195 -9.27 11.54 -5.36
N LEU A 196 -8.65 12.26 -6.31
CA LEU A 196 -9.37 13.21 -7.16
C LEU A 196 -10.41 12.51 -8.03
N MET A 197 -10.07 11.37 -8.64
CA MET A 197 -11.02 10.59 -9.45
C MET A 197 -12.24 10.13 -8.66
N LYS A 198 -12.06 9.76 -7.38
CA LYS A 198 -13.16 9.33 -6.51
C LYS A 198 -14.02 10.49 -6.01
N ASN A 199 -13.43 11.68 -5.86
CA ASN A 199 -14.06 12.86 -5.24
C ASN A 199 -14.42 13.96 -6.25
N LEU A 200 -14.68 13.58 -7.51
CA LEU A 200 -15.23 14.48 -8.50
C LEU A 200 -16.64 14.95 -8.09
N SER A 201 -16.88 16.25 -8.25
CA SER A 201 -18.15 16.91 -8.00
C SER A 201 -18.39 18.01 -9.03
N ALA A 202 -19.64 18.47 -9.14
CA ALA A 202 -19.99 19.59 -10.02
C ALA A 202 -19.21 20.88 -9.69
N GLN A 203 -18.75 21.04 -8.44
CA GLN A 203 -18.03 22.23 -7.99
C GLN A 203 -16.53 22.20 -8.36
N ASN A 204 -15.93 21.01 -8.46
CA ASN A 204 -14.48 20.88 -8.63
C ASN A 204 -14.05 20.30 -10.00
N VAL A 205 -14.95 19.65 -10.75
CA VAL A 205 -14.59 18.90 -11.96
C VAL A 205 -13.88 19.75 -13.02
N SER A 206 -14.29 21.01 -13.22
CA SER A 206 -13.63 21.89 -14.19
C SER A 206 -12.21 22.27 -13.77
N ARG A 207 -11.97 22.46 -12.47
CA ARG A 207 -10.65 22.77 -11.92
C ARG A 207 -9.73 21.55 -11.99
N ILE A 208 -10.23 20.37 -11.61
CA ILE A 208 -9.50 19.11 -11.69
C ILE A 208 -9.18 18.76 -13.15
N LEU A 209 -10.11 18.95 -14.08
CA LEU A 209 -9.87 18.73 -15.50
C LEU A 209 -8.75 19.64 -16.03
N LYS A 210 -8.73 20.91 -15.62
CA LYS A 210 -7.66 21.83 -15.98
C LYS A 210 -6.30 21.31 -15.51
N VAL A 211 -6.18 20.92 -14.24
CA VAL A 211 -4.94 20.31 -13.71
C VAL A 211 -4.56 19.07 -14.51
N ALA A 212 -5.52 18.22 -14.84
CA ALA A 212 -5.26 17.01 -15.62
C ALA A 212 -4.77 17.30 -17.06
N VAL A 213 -5.23 18.39 -17.68
CA VAL A 213 -4.75 18.84 -19.00
C VAL A 213 -3.37 19.45 -18.89
N ASP A 214 -3.16 20.37 -17.95
CA ASP A 214 -1.90 21.09 -17.75
C ASP A 214 -0.75 20.11 -17.42
N GLU A 215 -1.03 19.05 -16.65
CA GLU A 215 -0.07 18.01 -16.26
C GLU A 215 -0.08 16.78 -17.18
N GLY A 216 -0.91 16.75 -18.23
CA GLY A 216 -0.93 15.65 -19.21
C GLY A 216 -1.47 14.30 -18.68
N ILE A 217 -2.28 14.30 -17.62
CA ILE A 217 -2.79 13.09 -16.95
C ILE A 217 -4.05 12.58 -17.64
N THR A 218 -3.87 11.79 -18.70
CA THR A 218 -4.96 11.31 -19.58
C THR A 218 -6.06 10.53 -18.84
N VAL A 219 -5.70 9.71 -17.85
CA VAL A 219 -6.69 8.92 -17.09
C VAL A 219 -7.63 9.82 -16.28
N LEU A 220 -7.11 10.90 -15.68
CA LEU A 220 -7.89 11.86 -14.92
C LEU A 220 -8.75 12.74 -15.86
N GLN A 221 -8.21 13.11 -17.02
CA GLN A 221 -8.99 13.82 -18.06
C GLN A 221 -10.20 13.00 -18.48
N LYS A 222 -10.01 11.71 -18.77
CA LYS A 222 -11.09 10.79 -19.13
C LYS A 222 -12.14 10.71 -18.02
N GLN A 223 -11.72 10.52 -16.77
CA GLN A 223 -12.64 10.42 -15.65
C GLN A 223 -13.46 11.70 -15.44
N CYS A 224 -12.85 12.88 -15.64
CA CYS A 224 -13.55 14.16 -15.60
C CYS A 224 -14.58 14.28 -16.73
N ALA A 225 -14.23 13.88 -17.95
CA ALA A 225 -15.14 13.88 -19.10
C ALA A 225 -16.33 12.94 -18.87
N ASP A 226 -16.07 11.71 -18.39
CA ASP A 226 -17.11 10.73 -18.05
C ASP A 226 -18.05 11.27 -16.95
N PHE A 227 -17.53 11.97 -15.96
CA PHE A 227 -18.33 12.64 -14.93
C PHE A 227 -19.24 13.73 -15.53
N LEU A 228 -18.69 14.61 -16.38
CA LEU A 228 -19.46 15.68 -17.02
C LEU A 228 -20.60 15.12 -17.88
N ILE A 229 -20.34 14.09 -18.68
CA ILE A 229 -21.33 13.45 -19.54
C ILE A 229 -22.41 12.74 -18.72
N SER A 230 -22.03 12.01 -17.68
CA SER A 230 -22.96 11.16 -16.93
C SER A 230 -23.74 11.89 -15.83
N LYS A 231 -23.19 12.98 -15.26
CA LYS A 231 -23.74 13.65 -14.07
C LYS A 231 -24.09 15.13 -14.27
N CYS A 232 -23.53 15.80 -15.28
CA CYS A 232 -23.76 17.24 -15.51
C CYS A 232 -24.62 17.53 -16.75
N THR A 233 -24.92 16.54 -17.58
CA THR A 233 -25.82 16.73 -18.72
C THR A 233 -27.26 16.86 -18.24
N VAL A 234 -27.81 18.07 -18.32
CA VAL A 234 -29.25 18.32 -18.14
C VAL A 234 -29.98 17.55 -19.23
N LYS A 235 -30.82 16.57 -18.87
CA LYS A 235 -31.81 16.04 -19.81
C LYS A 235 -32.73 17.21 -20.16
N ALA A 236 -32.59 17.74 -21.36
CA ALA A 236 -33.61 18.59 -21.94
C ALA A 236 -34.89 17.74 -22.04
N SER A 237 -35.75 17.85 -21.02
CA SER A 237 -37.12 17.37 -21.12
C SER A 237 -37.79 18.26 -22.14
N LEU A 238 -37.87 17.78 -23.39
CA LEU A 238 -38.79 18.29 -24.39
C LEU A 238 -40.20 17.99 -23.87
N SER A 239 -40.81 19.01 -23.25
CA SER A 239 -42.25 19.09 -22.98
C SER A 239 -42.97 19.66 -24.18
#